data_AF-A0AAD9LVJ1-F1
#
_entry.id   AF-A0AAD9LVJ1-F1
#
_cell.length_a   1.000
_cell.length_b   1.000
_cell.length_c   1.000
_cell.angle_alpha   90.00
_cell.angle_beta   90.00
_cell.angle_gamma   90.00
#
_symmetry.space_group_name_H-M   'P 1'
#
loop_
_entity.id
_entity.type
_entity.pdbx_description
1 polymer ?
#
loop_
_entity_poly.entity_id
_entity_poly.type
_entity_poly.pdbx_seq_one_letter_code
_entity_poly.pdbx_strand_id
1 'polypeptide(L)'
;MVTVTTAYLGTWQTERYYWKVDLINERTKELSESVSELPKNATASDDIDDIEYRQLRLEGKFQPGSTFYLYPRSAPADPSDSVARVKSGGYIYSLLQREDGTPVIVNRGWLPRKLLDVHMALDKKEGDGKVSFVGVLRHGEVKNNFTPDNDLEKRQFFYLDHEEMTDAMGVTSVDLPVIVDALAVDGGSGEVALDNPVRKSIASYLEFYMTPEKHAGYAATCIAAAVMGVLRFKKGGARVRRAPRFEHR
;
A
#
# COMPACT_ATOMS: atom_id res chain seq x y z
N MET A 1 5.44 16.89 -33.02
CA MET A 1 5.72 15.78 -32.08
C MET A 1 5.45 16.21 -30.64
N VAL A 2 6.13 17.21 -30.09
CA VAL A 2 5.97 17.66 -28.68
C VAL A 2 4.52 17.96 -28.27
N THR A 3 3.76 18.73 -29.07
CA THR A 3 2.36 19.08 -28.76
C THR A 3 1.43 17.87 -28.64
N VAL A 4 1.61 16.86 -29.50
CA VAL A 4 0.80 15.64 -29.49
C VAL A 4 1.14 14.81 -28.25
N THR A 5 2.43 14.67 -27.94
CA THR A 5 2.91 13.98 -26.74
C THR A 5 2.40 14.63 -25.46
N THR A 6 2.45 15.95 -25.35
CA THR A 6 1.97 16.66 -24.14
C THR A 6 0.45 16.63 -24.02
N ALA A 7 -0.30 16.63 -25.14
CA ALA A 7 -1.75 16.44 -25.09
C ALA A 7 -2.11 15.04 -24.60
N TYR A 8 -1.45 14.01 -25.14
CA TYR A 8 -1.63 12.62 -24.71
C TYR A 8 -1.30 12.43 -23.22
N LEU A 9 -0.16 12.93 -22.76
CA LEU A 9 0.21 12.89 -21.35
C LEU A 9 -0.79 13.65 -20.47
N GLY A 10 -1.34 14.77 -20.94
CA GLY A 10 -2.39 15.50 -20.25
C GLY A 10 -3.64 14.65 -20.03
N THR A 11 -4.15 14.01 -21.09
CA THR A 11 -5.30 13.09 -21.01
C THR A 11 -5.02 11.93 -20.06
N TRP A 12 -3.86 11.27 -20.20
CA TRP A 12 -3.48 10.16 -19.32
C TRP A 12 -3.39 10.57 -17.85
N GLN A 13 -2.85 11.76 -17.55
CA GLN A 13 -2.82 12.27 -16.17
C GLN A 13 -4.23 12.57 -15.63
N THR A 14 -5.15 13.06 -16.47
CA THR A 14 -6.56 13.24 -16.10
C THR A 14 -7.26 11.91 -15.83
N GLU A 15 -7.03 10.88 -16.65
CA GLU A 15 -7.55 9.53 -16.39
C GLU A 15 -7.03 8.97 -15.06
N ARG A 16 -5.73 9.12 -14.79
CA ARG A 16 -5.12 8.72 -13.52
C ARG A 16 -5.69 9.48 -12.32
N TYR A 17 -6.07 10.75 -12.50
CA TYR A 17 -6.76 11.51 -11.47
C TYR A 17 -8.10 10.86 -11.11
N TYR A 18 -8.99 10.64 -12.09
CA TYR A 18 -10.31 10.07 -11.81
C TYR A 18 -10.22 8.66 -11.24
N TRP A 19 -9.37 7.81 -11.82
CA TRP A 19 -9.09 6.48 -11.27
C TRP A 19 -8.65 6.54 -9.80
N LYS A 20 -7.77 7.47 -9.43
CA LYS A 20 -7.33 7.64 -8.04
C LYS A 20 -8.45 8.15 -7.12
N VAL A 21 -9.29 9.05 -7.60
CA VAL A 21 -10.46 9.53 -6.84
C VAL A 21 -11.42 8.39 -6.57
N ASP A 22 -11.74 7.59 -7.59
CA ASP A 22 -12.65 6.44 -7.47
C ASP A 22 -12.10 5.41 -6.47
N LEU A 23 -10.80 5.09 -6.54
CA LEU A 23 -10.15 4.21 -5.57
C LEU A 23 -10.21 4.75 -4.13
N ILE A 24 -10.01 6.06 -3.94
CA ILE A 24 -10.12 6.67 -2.59
C ILE A 24 -11.55 6.56 -2.09
N ASN A 25 -12.55 6.83 -2.94
CA ASN A 25 -13.95 6.77 -2.57
C ASN A 25 -14.38 5.35 -2.18
N GLU A 26 -14.00 4.36 -2.98
CA GLU A 26 -14.25 2.94 -2.72
C GLU A 26 -13.63 2.50 -1.39
N ARG A 27 -12.34 2.76 -1.18
CA ARG A 27 -11.67 2.45 0.09
C ARG A 27 -12.29 3.17 1.27
N THR A 28 -12.64 4.45 1.11
CA THR A 28 -13.29 5.24 2.16
C THR A 28 -14.63 4.62 2.54
N LYS A 29 -15.41 4.16 1.56
CA LYS A 29 -16.67 3.46 1.79
C LYS A 29 -16.44 2.19 2.61
N GLU A 30 -15.56 1.28 2.16
CA GLU A 30 -15.31 0.00 2.86
C GLU A 30 -14.69 0.22 4.25
N LEU A 31 -13.77 1.17 4.41
CA LEU A 31 -13.20 1.54 5.71
C LEU A 31 -14.21 2.22 6.63
N SER A 32 -15.26 2.85 6.10
CA SER A 32 -16.30 3.50 6.92
C SER A 32 -17.39 2.54 7.41
N GLU A 33 -17.42 1.31 6.88
CA GLU A 33 -18.37 0.31 7.32
C GLU A 33 -18.14 -0.09 8.79
N SER A 34 -19.21 -0.55 9.45
CA SER A 34 -19.13 -1.00 10.83
C SER A 34 -18.19 -2.20 10.96
N VAL A 35 -17.36 -2.20 12.00
CA VAL A 35 -16.49 -3.34 12.32
C VAL A 35 -17.32 -4.62 12.41
N SER A 36 -16.95 -5.61 11.60
CA SER A 36 -17.62 -6.91 11.54
C SER A 36 -16.71 -8.03 12.05
N GLU A 37 -17.28 -9.19 12.36
CA GLU A 37 -16.48 -10.39 12.68
C GLU A 37 -15.99 -11.04 11.39
N LEU A 38 -14.75 -11.54 11.37
CA LEU A 38 -14.26 -12.30 10.22
C LEU A 38 -15.08 -13.60 10.08
N PRO A 39 -15.71 -13.87 8.92
CA PRO A 39 -16.45 -15.11 8.70
C PRO A 39 -15.59 -16.36 8.97
N LYS A 40 -16.24 -17.46 9.39
CA LYS A 40 -15.53 -18.72 9.71
C LYS A 40 -14.94 -19.41 8.49
N ASN A 41 -15.50 -19.15 7.32
CA ASN A 41 -15.08 -19.67 6.02
C ASN A 41 -14.30 -18.62 5.22
N ALA A 42 -13.86 -17.53 5.85
CA ALA A 42 -13.09 -16.51 5.16
C ALA A 42 -11.72 -17.07 4.80
N THR A 43 -11.50 -17.23 3.51
CA THR A 43 -10.26 -17.69 2.89
C THR A 43 -9.91 -16.73 1.77
N ALA A 44 -8.65 -16.69 1.33
CA ALA A 44 -8.21 -15.85 0.22
C ALA A 44 -8.60 -16.39 -1.16
N SER A 45 -9.86 -16.77 -1.29
CA SER A 45 -10.54 -16.96 -2.57
C SER A 45 -10.84 -15.60 -3.24
N ASP A 46 -11.17 -15.63 -4.52
CA ASP A 46 -11.57 -14.43 -5.31
C ASP A 46 -12.69 -13.61 -4.65
N ASP A 47 -13.54 -14.23 -3.81
CA ASP A 47 -14.58 -13.54 -3.01
C ASP A 47 -14.03 -12.54 -1.96
N ILE A 48 -12.71 -12.51 -1.69
CA ILE A 48 -12.10 -11.49 -0.82
C ILE A 48 -12.13 -10.09 -1.45
N ASP A 49 -12.11 -9.99 -2.78
CA ASP A 49 -12.11 -8.69 -3.46
C ASP A 49 -13.29 -7.81 -3.01
N ASP A 50 -14.44 -8.42 -2.70
CA ASP A 50 -15.64 -7.74 -2.22
C ASP A 50 -15.51 -7.16 -0.79
N ILE A 51 -14.49 -7.59 -0.03
CA ILE A 51 -14.29 -7.22 1.37
C ILE A 51 -12.89 -6.65 1.66
N GLU A 52 -12.09 -6.33 0.64
CA GLU A 52 -10.81 -5.64 0.84
C GLU A 52 -11.03 -4.30 1.56
N TYR A 53 -10.12 -3.95 2.46
CA TYR A 53 -10.17 -2.76 3.30
C TYR A 53 -11.29 -2.72 4.35
N ARG A 54 -12.11 -3.77 4.49
CA ARG A 54 -13.09 -3.83 5.59
C ARG A 54 -12.41 -3.94 6.94
N GLN A 55 -13.02 -3.30 7.93
CA GLN A 55 -12.62 -3.42 9.33
C GLN A 55 -13.19 -4.68 9.96
N LEU A 56 -12.30 -5.49 10.54
CA LEU A 56 -12.66 -6.79 11.11
C LEU A 56 -12.14 -6.92 12.54
N ARG A 57 -13.00 -7.39 13.43
CA ARG A 57 -12.60 -7.82 14.78
C ARG A 57 -12.01 -9.23 14.70
N LEU A 58 -10.87 -9.40 15.35
CA LEU A 58 -10.15 -10.67 15.42
C LEU A 58 -9.84 -11.00 16.87
N GLU A 59 -9.93 -12.29 17.18
CA GLU A 59 -9.52 -12.83 18.46
C GLU A 59 -8.84 -14.19 18.27
N GLY A 60 -7.75 -14.43 19.00
CA GLY A 60 -7.00 -15.67 18.86
C GLY A 60 -5.69 -15.69 19.63
N LYS A 61 -4.83 -16.64 19.30
CA LYS A 61 -3.47 -16.76 19.84
C LYS A 61 -2.46 -16.82 18.71
N PHE A 62 -1.35 -16.11 18.83
CA PHE A 62 -0.29 -16.19 17.83
C PHE A 62 0.40 -17.56 17.91
N GLN A 63 0.60 -18.20 16.77
CA GLN A 63 1.31 -19.47 16.68
C GLN A 63 2.81 -19.23 16.90
N PRO A 64 3.43 -19.86 17.92
CA PRO A 64 4.86 -19.71 18.16
C PRO A 64 5.71 -20.14 16.97
N GLY A 65 6.73 -19.36 16.64
CA GLY A 65 7.65 -19.69 15.53
C GLY A 65 7.07 -19.46 14.13
N SER A 66 5.90 -18.82 14.02
CA SER A 66 5.28 -18.40 12.75
C SER A 66 5.68 -16.98 12.34
N THR A 67 6.52 -16.28 13.10
CA THR A 67 6.89 -14.90 12.76
C THR A 67 7.87 -14.82 11.57
N PHE A 68 7.49 -13.97 10.60
CA PHE A 68 8.29 -13.55 9.43
C PHE A 68 8.30 -12.03 9.30
N TYR A 69 9.27 -11.49 8.57
CA TYR A 69 9.51 -10.05 8.50
C TYR A 69 9.51 -9.54 7.07
N LEU A 70 8.78 -8.46 6.82
CA LEU A 70 8.75 -7.77 5.53
C LEU A 70 9.62 -6.51 5.60
N TYR A 71 10.84 -6.55 5.06
CA TYR A 71 11.79 -5.44 5.11
C TYR A 71 12.81 -5.46 3.96
N PRO A 72 13.28 -4.29 3.50
CA PRO A 72 13.06 -2.95 4.05
C PRO A 72 11.72 -2.31 3.66
N ARG A 73 11.11 -1.57 4.59
CA ARG A 73 9.89 -0.79 4.42
C ARG A 73 9.99 0.57 5.11
N SER A 74 9.46 1.60 4.47
CA SER A 74 9.29 2.91 5.12
C SER A 74 8.26 2.81 6.25
N ALA A 75 8.38 3.70 7.23
CA ALA A 75 7.37 3.84 8.28
C ALA A 75 5.98 4.10 7.67
N PRO A 76 4.89 3.61 8.28
CA PRO A 76 3.55 4.04 7.92
C PRO A 76 3.44 5.57 8.05
N ALA A 77 2.70 6.18 7.14
CA ALA A 77 2.66 7.63 7.02
C ALA A 77 1.86 8.26 8.16
N ASP A 78 2.56 9.00 9.02
CA ASP A 78 2.07 10.17 9.72
C ASP A 78 3.18 11.24 9.64
N PRO A 79 3.09 12.23 8.73
CA PRO A 79 4.11 13.26 8.56
C PRO A 79 4.40 14.08 9.82
N SER A 80 3.48 14.09 10.79
CA SER A 80 3.63 14.78 12.06
C SER A 80 4.43 13.98 13.10
N ASP A 81 4.58 12.68 12.89
CA ASP A 81 5.31 11.80 13.79
C ASP A 81 6.83 11.75 13.46
N SER A 82 7.63 11.81 14.51
CA SER A 82 9.08 11.56 14.48
C SER A 82 9.44 10.24 13.80
N VAL A 83 8.57 9.23 13.90
CA VAL A 83 8.72 7.90 13.29
C VAL A 83 8.69 7.99 11.76
N ALA A 84 7.86 8.85 11.17
CA ALA A 84 7.80 9.01 9.72
C ALA A 84 9.09 9.59 9.12
N ARG A 85 9.97 10.19 9.93
CA ARG A 85 11.31 10.60 9.51
C ARG A 85 12.27 9.42 9.36
N VAL A 86 11.95 8.26 9.93
CA VAL A 86 12.76 7.04 9.81
C VAL A 86 12.58 6.45 8.42
N LYS A 87 13.67 6.44 7.66
CA LYS A 87 13.65 6.06 6.24
C LYS A 87 13.52 4.56 5.99
N SER A 88 13.77 3.71 6.99
CA SER A 88 13.81 2.26 6.82
C SER A 88 13.54 1.49 8.11
N GLY A 89 12.74 0.43 7.99
CA GLY A 89 12.37 -0.53 9.02
C GLY A 89 11.67 -1.72 8.38
N GLY A 90 10.73 -2.36 9.08
CA GLY A 90 10.04 -3.53 8.58
C GLY A 90 8.75 -3.84 9.32
N TYR A 91 7.87 -4.59 8.66
CA TYR A 91 6.65 -5.11 9.27
C TYR A 91 6.86 -6.52 9.81
N ILE A 92 6.15 -6.85 10.88
CA ILE A 92 6.17 -8.14 11.55
C ILE A 92 4.88 -8.88 11.20
N TYR A 93 5.00 -10.05 10.58
CA TYR A 93 3.86 -10.92 10.28
C TYR A 93 3.92 -12.17 11.16
N SER A 94 2.79 -12.58 11.72
CA SER A 94 2.66 -13.82 12.48
C SER A 94 1.32 -14.46 12.18
N LEU A 95 1.24 -15.79 12.27
CA LEU A 95 -0.02 -16.52 12.13
C LEU A 95 -0.81 -16.44 13.43
N LEU A 96 -2.08 -16.03 13.34
CA LEU A 96 -3.04 -16.01 14.44
C LEU A 96 -3.99 -17.20 14.29
N GLN A 97 -4.01 -18.05 15.31
CA GLN A 97 -4.95 -19.16 15.42
C GLN A 97 -6.21 -18.68 16.14
N ARG A 98 -7.34 -18.64 15.43
CA ARG A 98 -8.66 -18.31 15.99
C ARG A 98 -9.26 -19.51 16.73
N GLU A 99 -10.22 -19.25 17.62
CA GLU A 99 -10.91 -20.31 18.40
C GLU A 99 -11.72 -21.27 17.53
N ASP A 100 -12.21 -20.82 16.37
CA ASP A 100 -12.94 -21.63 15.40
C ASP A 100 -12.04 -22.51 14.52
N GLY A 101 -10.71 -22.44 14.72
CA GLY A 101 -9.74 -23.24 13.97
C GLY A 101 -9.23 -22.57 12.70
N THR A 102 -9.78 -21.42 12.29
CA THR A 102 -9.33 -20.72 11.08
C THR A 102 -8.04 -19.92 11.34
N PRO A 103 -6.97 -20.12 10.55
CA PRO A 103 -5.76 -19.31 10.65
C PRO A 103 -5.91 -17.96 9.93
N VAL A 104 -5.24 -16.93 10.45
CA VAL A 104 -5.18 -15.57 9.85
C VAL A 104 -3.73 -15.09 9.86
N ILE A 105 -3.24 -14.57 8.74
CA ILE A 105 -1.93 -13.91 8.69
C ILE A 105 -2.11 -12.47 9.18
N VAL A 106 -1.40 -12.10 10.24
CA VAL A 106 -1.55 -10.78 10.86
C VAL A 106 -0.26 -9.99 10.72
N ASN A 107 -0.34 -8.82 10.10
CA ASN A 107 0.69 -7.79 10.25
C ASN A 107 0.49 -7.09 11.59
N ARG A 108 1.42 -7.33 12.53
CA ARG A 108 1.37 -6.84 13.90
C ARG A 108 1.78 -5.37 14.03
N GLY A 109 2.40 -4.81 12.98
CA GLY A 109 2.91 -3.44 12.93
C GLY A 109 4.34 -3.36 12.42
N TRP A 110 4.85 -2.14 12.38
CA TRP A 110 6.14 -1.75 11.86
C TRP A 110 7.12 -1.39 12.98
N LEU A 111 8.39 -1.78 12.83
CA LEU A 111 9.48 -1.34 13.70
C LEU A 111 10.58 -0.65 12.90
N PRO A 112 11.21 0.40 13.47
CA PRO A 112 12.42 0.97 12.90
C PRO A 112 13.54 -0.06 12.92
N ARG A 113 14.47 0.03 11.96
CA ARG A 113 15.47 -1.03 11.73
C ARG A 113 16.18 -1.54 12.99
N LYS A 114 16.61 -0.64 13.87
CA LYS A 114 17.29 -1.02 15.12
C LYS A 114 16.42 -1.87 16.05
N LEU A 115 15.14 -1.52 16.20
CA LEU A 115 14.21 -2.30 17.03
C LEU A 115 13.80 -3.60 16.33
N LEU A 116 13.67 -3.58 15.00
CA LEU A 116 13.43 -4.80 14.22
C LEU A 116 14.55 -5.83 14.40
N ASP A 117 15.82 -5.40 14.32
CA ASP A 117 16.98 -6.27 14.51
C ASP A 117 16.98 -6.90 15.93
N VAL A 118 16.64 -6.11 16.96
CA VAL A 118 16.47 -6.62 18.34
C VAL A 118 15.32 -7.62 18.43
N HIS A 119 14.17 -7.33 17.82
CA HIS A 119 13.02 -8.24 17.80
C HIS A 119 13.34 -9.57 17.09
N MET A 120 14.11 -9.53 16.00
CA MET A 120 14.55 -10.73 15.28
C MET A 120 15.43 -11.65 16.15
N ALA A 121 16.26 -11.05 17.00
CA ALA A 121 17.17 -11.76 17.90
C ALA A 121 16.49 -12.37 19.15
N LEU A 122 15.22 -12.03 19.43
CA LEU A 122 14.48 -12.61 20.55
C LEU A 122 14.20 -14.11 20.30
N ASP A 123 14.41 -14.94 21.32
CA ASP A 123 14.01 -16.36 21.26
C ASP A 123 12.50 -16.51 21.10
N LYS A 124 11.74 -15.64 21.78
CA LYS A 124 10.28 -15.61 21.78
C LYS A 124 9.76 -14.31 21.19
N LYS A 125 9.08 -14.42 20.04
CA LYS A 125 8.56 -13.28 19.25
C LYS A 125 7.06 -13.08 19.46
N GLU A 126 6.35 -14.15 19.75
CA GLU A 126 4.91 -14.19 20.01
C GLU A 126 4.63 -14.32 21.52
N GLY A 127 3.61 -13.62 22.01
CA GLY A 127 3.12 -13.78 23.38
C GLY A 127 2.22 -15.02 23.53
N ASP A 128 2.13 -15.60 24.74
CA ASP A 128 1.28 -16.78 25.00
C ASP A 128 -0.21 -16.45 25.20
N GLY A 129 -0.53 -15.16 25.27
CA GLY A 129 -1.85 -14.67 25.60
C GLY A 129 -2.83 -14.70 24.42
N LYS A 130 -4.12 -14.77 24.76
CA LYS A 130 -5.19 -14.46 23.79
C LYS A 130 -5.14 -12.97 23.49
N VAL A 131 -5.21 -12.60 22.22
CA VAL A 131 -5.24 -11.20 21.75
C VAL A 131 -6.60 -10.91 21.11
N SER A 132 -7.08 -9.68 21.29
CA SER A 132 -8.26 -9.15 20.60
C SER A 132 -7.92 -7.78 20.02
N PHE A 133 -8.20 -7.57 18.73
CA PHE A 133 -7.93 -6.31 18.05
C PHE A 133 -8.86 -6.12 16.85
N VAL A 134 -8.90 -4.90 16.33
CA VAL A 134 -9.50 -4.59 15.03
C VAL A 134 -8.37 -4.51 14.01
N GLY A 135 -8.58 -5.09 12.84
CA GLY A 135 -7.66 -5.01 11.72
C GLY A 135 -8.37 -4.70 10.42
N VAL A 136 -7.58 -4.44 9.38
CA VAL A 136 -8.04 -4.17 8.02
C VAL A 136 -7.60 -5.31 7.12
N LEU A 137 -8.56 -5.89 6.40
CA LEU A 137 -8.28 -6.92 5.41
C LEU A 137 -7.50 -6.33 4.23
N ARG A 138 -6.54 -7.09 3.71
CA ARG A 138 -5.73 -6.70 2.55
C ARG A 138 -5.24 -7.90 1.76
N HIS A 139 -4.74 -7.61 0.56
CA HIS A 139 -4.07 -8.58 -0.28
C HIS A 139 -2.54 -8.65 -0.07
N GLY A 140 -1.98 -9.76 -0.57
CA GLY A 140 -0.56 -9.90 -0.83
C GLY A 140 -0.06 -8.92 -1.90
N GLU A 141 1.20 -9.05 -2.26
CA GLU A 141 1.88 -8.20 -3.22
C GLU A 141 2.44 -9.03 -4.37
N VAL A 142 2.38 -8.47 -5.58
CA VAL A 142 2.99 -9.08 -6.75
C VAL A 142 4.44 -8.60 -6.88
N LYS A 143 5.37 -9.55 -7.08
CA LYS A 143 6.78 -9.25 -7.31
C LYS A 143 6.98 -8.36 -8.53
N ASN A 144 7.84 -7.35 -8.40
CA ASN A 144 8.31 -6.55 -9.53
C ASN A 144 9.76 -6.91 -9.92
N ASN A 145 10.20 -6.49 -11.11
CA ASN A 145 11.51 -6.85 -11.66
C ASN A 145 12.73 -6.32 -10.88
N PHE A 146 12.53 -5.41 -9.93
CA PHE A 146 13.59 -4.80 -9.11
C PHE A 146 13.60 -5.31 -7.67
N THR A 147 12.59 -6.11 -7.28
CA THR A 147 12.53 -6.70 -5.95
C THR A 147 13.31 -8.03 -5.94
N PRO A 148 14.24 -8.24 -5.00
CA PRO A 148 14.90 -9.53 -4.80
C PRO A 148 13.91 -10.66 -4.45
N ASP A 149 14.36 -11.91 -4.56
CA ASP A 149 13.64 -13.07 -4.03
C ASP A 149 13.59 -13.06 -2.50
N ASN A 150 12.52 -13.61 -1.93
CA ASN A 150 12.38 -13.79 -0.49
C ASN A 150 13.42 -14.80 0.05
N ASP A 151 13.78 -14.66 1.33
CA ASP A 151 14.75 -15.50 2.03
C ASP A 151 14.06 -16.18 3.22
N LEU A 152 13.53 -17.38 2.98
CA LEU A 152 12.77 -18.14 3.97
C LEU A 152 13.64 -18.64 5.12
N GLU A 153 14.91 -18.96 4.87
CA GLU A 153 15.86 -19.39 5.90
C GLU A 153 16.10 -18.26 6.92
N LYS A 154 16.24 -17.02 6.45
CA LYS A 154 16.36 -15.84 7.31
C LYS A 154 15.02 -15.27 7.76
N ARG A 155 13.90 -15.90 7.39
CA ARG A 155 12.53 -15.44 7.66
C ARG A 155 12.27 -14.01 7.16
N GLN A 156 12.89 -13.66 6.04
CA GLN A 156 12.87 -12.33 5.46
C GLN A 156 12.11 -12.34 4.12
N PHE A 157 11.11 -11.46 4.03
CA PHE A 157 10.36 -11.17 2.81
C PHE A 157 10.71 -9.76 2.33
N PHE A 158 10.86 -9.60 1.01
CA PHE A 158 11.02 -8.30 0.34
C PHE A 158 9.72 -7.81 -0.28
N TYR A 159 8.82 -8.72 -0.62
CA TYR A 159 7.44 -8.48 -1.04
C TYR A 159 6.53 -9.50 -0.37
N LEU A 160 5.27 -9.14 -0.17
CA LEU A 160 4.31 -10.00 0.53
C LEU A 160 3.73 -11.07 -0.40
N ASP A 161 4.52 -12.07 -0.74
CA ASP A 161 4.02 -13.26 -1.45
C ASP A 161 3.07 -14.05 -0.54
N HIS A 162 1.80 -14.16 -0.93
CA HIS A 162 0.76 -14.72 -0.08
C HIS A 162 0.93 -16.23 0.09
N GLU A 163 1.12 -16.95 -1.01
CA GLU A 163 1.31 -18.39 -1.01
C GLU A 163 2.59 -18.76 -0.25
N GLU A 164 3.71 -18.12 -0.60
CA GLU A 164 5.00 -18.43 0.01
C GLU A 164 5.02 -18.10 1.52
N MET A 165 4.36 -17.01 1.95
CA MET A 165 4.24 -16.70 3.37
C MET A 165 3.38 -17.72 4.12
N THR A 166 2.29 -18.17 3.50
CA THR A 166 1.39 -19.18 4.05
C THR A 166 2.11 -20.50 4.27
N ASP A 167 2.84 -20.96 3.25
CA ASP A 167 3.63 -22.18 3.28
C ASP A 167 4.76 -22.09 4.33
N ALA A 168 5.46 -20.94 4.37
CA ALA A 168 6.54 -20.72 5.33
C ALA A 168 6.06 -20.70 6.79
N MET A 169 4.80 -20.33 7.03
CA MET A 169 4.15 -20.41 8.35
C MET A 169 3.66 -21.83 8.70
N GLY A 170 3.79 -22.80 7.79
CA GLY A 170 3.43 -24.19 8.00
C GLY A 170 1.92 -24.46 7.92
N VAL A 171 1.18 -23.58 7.25
CA VAL A 171 -0.25 -23.79 6.98
C VAL A 171 -0.37 -24.84 5.88
N THR A 172 -1.21 -25.84 6.09
CA THR A 172 -1.37 -27.01 5.17
C THR A 172 -2.78 -27.08 4.56
N SER A 173 -3.61 -26.05 4.75
CA SER A 173 -4.94 -25.97 4.14
C SER A 173 -4.84 -25.75 2.63
N VAL A 174 -5.86 -26.24 1.92
CA VAL A 174 -6.03 -25.97 0.48
C VAL A 174 -6.26 -24.48 0.24
N ASP A 175 -6.98 -23.84 1.15
CA ASP A 175 -7.30 -22.42 1.03
C ASP A 175 -6.28 -21.56 1.79
N LEU A 176 -5.91 -20.43 1.18
CA LEU A 176 -4.99 -19.47 1.78
C LEU A 176 -5.69 -18.69 2.93
N PRO A 177 -5.00 -18.46 4.06
CA PRO A 177 -5.53 -17.63 5.14
C PRO A 177 -5.62 -16.17 4.71
N VAL A 178 -6.62 -15.43 5.19
CA VAL A 178 -6.71 -13.99 4.92
C VAL A 178 -5.53 -13.24 5.56
N ILE A 179 -5.12 -12.12 4.95
CA ILE A 179 -4.11 -11.23 5.50
C ILE A 179 -4.80 -10.00 6.12
N VAL A 180 -4.44 -9.69 7.36
CA VAL A 180 -5.01 -8.56 8.10
C VAL A 180 -3.90 -7.68 8.69
N ASP A 181 -3.97 -6.38 8.42
CA ASP A 181 -3.16 -5.39 9.10
C ASP A 181 -3.83 -4.98 10.41
N ALA A 182 -3.20 -5.24 11.56
CA ALA A 182 -3.71 -4.78 12.84
C ALA A 182 -3.75 -3.24 12.86
N LEU A 183 -4.91 -2.66 13.18
CA LEU A 183 -5.09 -1.22 13.21
C LEU A 183 -4.47 -0.59 14.46
N ALA A 184 -4.05 0.66 14.31
CA ALA A 184 -3.77 1.53 15.44
C ALA A 184 -5.06 1.76 16.24
N VAL A 185 -4.94 1.79 17.57
CA VAL A 185 -6.04 2.20 18.45
C VAL A 185 -6.06 3.72 18.46
N ASP A 186 -7.24 4.34 18.29
CA ASP A 186 -7.39 5.79 18.34
C ASP A 186 -6.80 6.37 19.65
N GLY A 187 -5.92 7.36 19.52
CA GLY A 187 -5.21 7.96 20.66
C GLY A 187 -3.99 7.17 21.15
N GLY A 188 -3.65 6.06 20.51
CA GLY A 188 -2.48 5.23 20.83
C GLY A 188 -1.17 5.80 20.31
N SER A 189 -0.81 7.04 20.69
CA SER A 189 0.52 7.62 20.43
C SER A 189 1.53 7.16 21.50
N GLY A 190 1.65 5.85 21.68
CA GLY A 190 2.66 5.27 22.56
C GLY A 190 4.06 5.38 21.95
N GLU A 191 5.10 5.37 22.79
CA GLU A 191 6.47 5.24 22.29
C GLU A 191 6.61 3.93 21.51
N VAL A 192 7.35 3.98 20.40
CA VAL A 192 7.61 2.79 19.59
C VAL A 192 8.53 1.86 20.36
N ALA A 193 8.02 0.67 20.67
CA ALA A 193 8.73 -0.35 21.43
C ALA A 193 8.57 -1.72 20.78
N LEU A 194 9.32 -2.72 21.26
CA LEU A 194 9.31 -4.08 20.70
C LEU A 194 7.92 -4.75 20.78
N ASP A 195 7.20 -4.49 21.86
CA ASP A 195 5.84 -4.98 22.14
C ASP A 195 4.75 -4.02 21.63
N ASN A 196 5.13 -2.78 21.29
CA ASN A 196 4.26 -1.75 20.73
C ASN A 196 4.77 -1.25 19.36
N PRO A 197 4.75 -2.10 18.31
CA PRO A 197 5.10 -1.68 16.97
C PRO A 197 4.07 -0.70 16.39
N VAL A 198 4.50 0.13 15.46
CA VAL A 198 3.68 1.16 14.83
C VAL A 198 2.66 0.52 13.91
N ARG A 199 1.38 0.75 14.17
CA ARG A 199 0.29 0.24 13.34
C ARG A 199 -0.25 1.34 12.44
N LYS A 200 -0.78 0.95 11.28
CA LYS A 200 -1.42 1.91 10.38
C LYS A 200 -2.73 2.39 10.99
N SER A 201 -2.99 3.68 10.88
CA SER A 201 -4.34 4.22 11.09
C SER A 201 -5.19 3.98 9.85
N ILE A 202 -6.51 4.18 9.96
CA ILE A 202 -7.42 4.14 8.81
C ILE A 202 -6.98 5.17 7.74
N ALA A 203 -6.54 6.36 8.18
CA ALA A 203 -6.08 7.41 7.27
C ALA A 203 -4.89 6.96 6.40
N SER A 204 -3.98 6.14 6.94
CA SER A 204 -2.82 5.64 6.19
C SER A 204 -3.18 4.79 4.97
N TYR A 205 -4.40 4.22 4.89
CA TYR A 205 -4.85 3.45 3.71
C TYR A 205 -5.41 4.32 2.57
N LEU A 206 -5.73 5.58 2.88
CA LEU A 206 -6.23 6.58 1.94
C LEU A 206 -5.10 7.47 1.40
N GLU A 207 -3.93 7.45 2.05
CA GLU A 207 -2.77 8.22 1.63
C GLU A 207 -2.00 7.54 0.49
N PHE A 208 -1.76 8.30 -0.57
CA PHE A 208 -0.97 7.88 -1.72
C PHE A 208 0.19 8.84 -1.96
N TYR A 209 1.38 8.31 -2.26
CA TYR A 209 2.52 9.13 -2.66
C TYR A 209 2.19 10.01 -3.87
N MET A 210 1.54 9.43 -4.88
CA MET A 210 0.95 10.16 -6.02
C MET A 210 -0.52 10.43 -5.75
N THR A 211 -0.81 11.62 -5.21
CA THR A 211 -2.18 12.06 -4.90
C THR A 211 -2.95 12.44 -6.16
N PRO A 212 -4.30 12.43 -6.12
CA PRO A 212 -5.11 12.99 -7.20
C PRO A 212 -4.68 14.42 -7.57
N GLU A 213 -4.44 15.27 -6.57
CA GLU A 213 -4.00 16.66 -6.77
C GLU A 213 -2.70 16.76 -7.58
N LYS A 214 -1.72 15.88 -7.33
CA LYS A 214 -0.49 15.82 -8.13
C LYS A 214 -0.81 15.47 -9.58
N HIS A 215 -1.66 14.48 -9.82
CA HIS A 215 -2.11 14.12 -11.18
C HIS A 215 -2.83 15.29 -11.88
N ALA A 216 -3.72 16.00 -11.18
CA ALA A 216 -4.40 17.18 -11.69
C ALA A 216 -3.41 18.31 -12.06
N GLY A 217 -2.42 18.58 -11.20
CA GLY A 217 -1.37 19.56 -11.48
C GLY A 217 -0.51 19.21 -12.70
N TYR A 218 -0.15 17.93 -12.86
CA TYR A 218 0.56 17.46 -14.05
C TYR A 218 -0.31 17.55 -15.31
N ALA A 219 -1.59 17.17 -15.23
CA ALA A 219 -2.52 17.28 -16.34
C ALA A 219 -2.62 18.73 -16.84
N ALA A 220 -2.80 19.70 -15.92
CA ALA A 220 -2.82 21.12 -16.25
C ALA A 220 -1.53 21.59 -16.94
N THR A 221 -0.37 21.16 -16.42
CA THR A 221 0.94 21.50 -17.01
C THR A 221 1.09 20.95 -18.43
N CYS A 222 0.73 19.69 -18.64
CA CYS A 222 0.80 19.02 -19.94
C CYS A 222 -0.16 19.65 -20.98
N ILE A 223 -1.40 19.95 -20.57
CA ILE A 223 -2.40 20.59 -21.44
C ILE A 223 -1.97 22.01 -21.80
N ALA A 224 -1.48 22.80 -20.83
CA ALA A 224 -0.99 24.15 -21.08
C ALA A 224 0.18 24.16 -22.08
N ALA A 225 1.13 23.23 -21.95
CA ALA A 225 2.23 23.06 -22.90
C ALA A 225 1.73 22.71 -24.32
N ALA A 226 0.71 21.85 -24.43
CA ALA A 226 0.10 21.52 -25.71
C ALA A 226 -0.55 22.75 -26.35
N VAL A 227 -1.37 23.49 -25.60
CA VAL A 227 -2.05 24.72 -26.07
C VAL A 227 -1.02 25.76 -26.54
N MET A 228 0.03 26.00 -25.76
CA MET A 228 1.10 26.93 -26.14
C MET A 228 1.83 26.49 -27.41
N GLY A 229 2.07 25.20 -27.59
CA GLY A 229 2.62 24.63 -28.82
C GLY A 229 1.74 24.90 -30.04
N VAL A 230 0.43 24.68 -29.93
CA VAL A 230 -0.55 24.98 -31.01
C VAL A 230 -0.55 26.47 -31.34
N LEU A 231 -0.59 27.35 -30.33
CA LEU A 231 -0.60 28.80 -30.53
C LEU A 231 0.67 29.30 -31.22
N ARG A 232 1.85 28.77 -30.85
CA ARG A 232 3.13 29.08 -31.50
C ARG A 232 3.17 28.59 -32.95
N PHE A 233 2.67 27.38 -33.21
CA PHE A 233 2.59 26.86 -34.59
C PHE A 233 1.69 27.72 -35.47
N LYS A 234 0.50 28.12 -34.97
CA LYS A 234 -0.41 29.02 -35.69
C LYS A 234 0.21 30.39 -35.97
N LYS A 235 0.92 30.99 -35.00
CA LYS A 235 1.61 32.28 -35.17
C LYS A 235 2.83 32.18 -36.11
N GLY A 236 3.57 31.06 -36.10
CA GLY A 236 4.69 30.82 -37.00
C GLY A 236 4.28 30.57 -38.45
N GLY A 237 3.18 29.83 -38.66
CA GLY A 237 2.61 29.60 -39.99
C GLY A 237 2.06 30.88 -40.65
N ALA A 238 1.60 31.84 -39.87
CA ALA A 238 1.15 33.14 -40.38
C ALA A 238 2.30 34.05 -40.87
N ARG A 239 3.56 33.75 -40.54
CA ARG A 239 4.73 34.58 -40.91
C ARG A 239 5.40 34.17 -42.22
N VAL A 240 4.98 33.06 -42.84
CA VAL A 240 5.53 32.55 -44.11
C VAL A 240 4.49 32.67 -45.22
N ARG A 241 4.29 33.88 -45.75
CA ARG A 241 3.79 34.18 -47.12
C ARG A 241 3.66 35.68 -47.34
N ARG A 242 4.76 36.34 -47.71
CA ARG A 242 4.74 37.42 -48.71
C ARG A 242 6.01 37.29 -49.52
N ALA A 243 5.90 36.65 -50.69
CA ALA A 243 6.94 36.74 -51.71
C ALA A 243 6.99 38.18 -52.25
N PRO A 244 8.17 38.74 -52.56
CA PRO A 244 8.26 40.05 -53.19
C PRO A 244 7.68 39.94 -54.61
N ARG A 245 6.72 40.81 -54.91
CA ARG A 245 6.16 40.97 -56.26
C ARG A 245 7.26 41.65 -57.09
N PHE A 246 7.88 40.91 -58.00
CA PHE A 246 8.75 41.50 -59.03
C PHE A 246 7.87 42.35 -59.96
N GLU A 247 8.03 43.67 -59.89
CA GLU A 247 7.51 44.57 -60.93
C GLU A 247 8.52 44.62 -62.07
N HIS A 248 8.09 44.15 -63.24
CA HIS A 248 8.75 44.43 -64.51
C HIS A 248 8.37 45.85 -64.95
N ARG A 249 9.30 46.79 -64.92
CA ARG A 249 9.66 47.64 -66.07
C ARG A 249 10.88 48.49 -65.81
#